data_AF-A0A1C0TTR4-F1
#
_entry.id   AF-A0A1C0TTR4-F1
#
_cell.length_a   1.000
_cell.length_b   1.000
_cell.length_c   1.000
_cell.angle_alpha   90.00
_cell.angle_beta   90.00
_cell.angle_gamma   90.00
#
_symmetry.space_group_name_H-M   'P 1'
#
loop_
_entity.id
_entity.type
_entity.pdbx_description
1 polymer ?
#
loop_
_entity_poly.entity_id
_entity_poly.type
_entity_poly.pdbx_seq_one_letter_code
_entity_poly.pdbx_strand_id
1 'polypeptide(L)'
;MRTLLFTALSLLTFSVFAMPENIVLLRHAEKQKGVDPSLTADGVKRARRIAQMMLPLEPTKLYSTNYNRTKATLAPLADLIDTHVAVYDARNLDGFARELKQKTGTVVVAGHSNTTPVLVKLLTNRDVRIEEDEFDKIFVVTFVDGEPKLEIKSSDK
;
A
#
# COMPACT_ATOMS: atom_id res chain seq x y z
N MET A 1 -24.68 -43.07 43.76
CA MET A 1 -23.49 -42.72 42.97
C MET A 1 -23.92 -41.71 41.91
N ARG A 2 -23.48 -40.44 42.00
CA ARG A 2 -23.78 -39.39 41.00
C ARG A 2 -22.52 -39.19 40.17
N THR A 3 -22.55 -39.63 38.92
CA THR A 3 -21.50 -39.35 37.93
C THR A 3 -21.59 -37.88 37.52
N LEU A 4 -20.53 -37.11 37.82
CA LEU A 4 -20.34 -35.76 37.31
C LEU A 4 -19.78 -35.86 35.88
N LEU A 5 -20.55 -35.41 34.91
CA LEU A 5 -20.13 -35.31 33.50
C LEU A 5 -19.48 -33.94 33.30
N PHE A 6 -18.17 -33.90 33.09
CA PHE A 6 -17.45 -32.69 32.69
C PHE A 6 -17.60 -32.50 31.17
N THR A 7 -18.46 -31.58 30.75
CA THR A 7 -18.53 -31.12 29.37
C THR A 7 -17.38 -30.14 29.11
N ALA A 8 -16.35 -30.58 28.40
CA ALA A 8 -15.29 -29.70 27.91
C ALA A 8 -15.85 -28.83 26.78
N LEU A 9 -16.10 -27.55 27.07
CA LEU A 9 -16.52 -26.56 26.09
C LEU A 9 -15.29 -26.12 25.27
N SER A 10 -15.08 -26.77 24.12
CA SER A 10 -14.07 -26.35 23.15
C SER A 10 -14.48 -25.03 22.51
N LEU A 11 -13.88 -23.91 22.95
CA LEU A 11 -13.96 -22.63 22.27
C LEU A 11 -13.26 -22.74 20.90
N LEU A 12 -14.05 -22.95 19.84
CA LEU A 12 -13.58 -22.72 18.47
C LEU A 12 -13.29 -21.23 18.31
N THR A 13 -12.01 -20.86 18.32
CA THR A 13 -11.58 -19.51 17.92
C THR A 13 -11.67 -19.40 16.41
N PHE A 14 -12.70 -18.75 15.89
CA PHE A 14 -12.73 -18.34 14.49
C PHE A 14 -11.78 -17.16 14.32
N SER A 15 -10.67 -17.38 13.62
CA SER A 15 -9.82 -16.27 13.14
C SER A 15 -10.56 -15.58 12.00
N VAL A 16 -11.28 -14.50 12.31
CA VAL A 16 -11.80 -13.58 11.30
C VAL A 16 -10.60 -12.80 10.75
N PHE A 17 -10.12 -13.19 9.57
CA PHE A 17 -9.16 -12.36 8.84
C PHE A 17 -9.90 -11.14 8.29
N ALA A 18 -9.72 -9.99 8.94
CA ALA A 18 -10.17 -8.71 8.39
C ALA A 18 -9.26 -8.32 7.23
N MET A 19 -9.85 -7.95 6.09
CA MET A 19 -9.12 -7.34 4.98
C MET A 19 -8.54 -5.97 5.39
N PRO A 20 -7.52 -5.46 4.68
CA PRO A 20 -6.99 -4.13 4.98
C PRO A 20 -8.07 -3.09 4.76
N GLU A 21 -8.10 -2.08 5.62
CA GLU A 21 -9.07 -0.98 5.54
C GLU A 21 -8.83 -0.16 4.26
N ASN A 22 -7.56 0.13 3.99
CA ASN A 22 -7.12 0.84 2.80
C ASN A 22 -5.82 0.22 2.26
N ILE A 23 -5.76 -0.04 0.96
CA ILE A 23 -4.50 -0.23 0.24
C ILE A 23 -4.31 0.99 -0.67
N VAL A 24 -3.36 1.84 -0.32
CA VAL A 24 -3.00 3.03 -1.09
C VAL A 24 -1.81 2.71 -1.99
N LEU A 25 -2.00 2.81 -3.30
CA LEU A 25 -0.98 2.56 -4.30
C LEU A 25 -0.60 3.87 -4.99
N LEU A 26 0.70 4.12 -5.12
CA LEU A 26 1.25 5.26 -5.86
C LEU A 26 2.51 4.85 -6.61
N ARG A 27 2.96 5.69 -7.54
CA ARG A 27 4.31 5.59 -8.12
C ARG A 27 5.26 6.49 -7.34
N HIS A 28 6.57 6.23 -7.43
CA HIS A 28 7.55 7.18 -6.90
C HIS A 28 7.34 8.61 -7.40
N ALA A 29 7.76 9.60 -6.61
CA ALA A 29 7.78 10.99 -7.00
C ALA A 29 8.84 11.30 -8.08
N GLU A 30 8.91 12.55 -8.53
CA GLU A 30 9.81 13.04 -9.57
C GLU A 30 11.28 12.69 -9.25
N LYS A 31 11.98 12.15 -10.23
CA LYS A 31 13.34 11.60 -10.08
C LYS A 31 14.36 12.28 -11.00
N GLN A 32 15.62 12.27 -10.61
CA GLN A 32 16.73 12.65 -11.49
C GLN A 32 16.89 11.64 -12.64
N LYS A 33 17.77 11.98 -13.59
CA LYS A 33 18.21 11.05 -14.65
C LYS A 33 19.40 10.22 -14.14
N GLY A 34 19.55 9.00 -14.66
CA GLY A 34 20.64 8.09 -14.29
C GLY A 34 20.15 6.71 -13.82
N VAL A 35 21.09 5.89 -13.38
CA VAL A 35 20.83 4.55 -12.81
C VAL A 35 20.44 4.71 -11.35
N ASP A 36 19.32 4.09 -10.97
CA ASP A 36 18.68 4.20 -9.66
C ASP A 36 18.74 5.60 -9.01
N PRO A 37 18.20 6.62 -9.69
CA PRO A 37 18.39 8.01 -9.32
C PRO A 37 17.59 8.37 -8.07
N SER A 38 18.11 9.36 -7.34
CA SER A 38 17.40 10.04 -6.26
C SER A 38 16.23 10.90 -6.78
N LEU A 39 15.38 11.36 -5.87
CA LEU A 39 14.32 12.32 -6.17
C LEU A 39 14.90 13.68 -6.60
N THR A 40 14.16 14.41 -7.44
CA THR A 40 14.42 15.83 -7.68
C THR A 40 13.96 16.66 -6.47
N ALA A 41 14.25 17.96 -6.46
CA ALA A 41 13.73 18.88 -5.44
C ALA A 41 12.18 18.87 -5.41
N ASP A 42 11.53 18.82 -6.57
CA ASP A 42 10.06 18.74 -6.64
C ASP A 42 9.56 17.36 -6.19
N GLY A 43 10.29 16.28 -6.49
CA GLY A 43 9.98 14.96 -5.98
C GLY A 43 10.05 14.87 -4.46
N VAL A 44 11.02 15.55 -3.83
CA VAL A 44 11.10 15.65 -2.36
C VAL A 44 9.91 16.43 -1.80
N LYS A 45 9.49 17.53 -2.44
CA LYS A 45 8.29 18.28 -2.03
C LYS A 45 7.03 17.40 -2.14
N ARG A 46 6.88 16.66 -3.24
CA ARG A 46 5.77 15.73 -3.44
C ARG A 46 5.77 14.61 -2.41
N ALA A 47 6.92 14.00 -2.11
CA ALA A 47 7.04 12.98 -1.08
C ALA A 47 6.55 13.47 0.30
N ARG A 48 6.92 14.70 0.68
CA ARG A 48 6.40 15.34 1.92
C ARG A 48 4.88 15.58 1.85
N ARG A 49 4.36 16.02 0.72
CA ARG A 49 2.92 16.22 0.54
C ARG A 49 2.15 14.90 0.62
N ILE A 50 2.62 13.86 -0.06
CA ILE A 50 2.07 12.50 0.04
C ILE A 50 2.03 12.07 1.50
N ALA A 51 3.12 12.28 2.25
CA ALA A 51 3.15 11.94 3.67
C ALA A 51 2.03 12.65 4.47
N GLN A 52 1.85 13.95 4.27
CA GLN A 52 0.75 14.71 4.91
C GLN A 52 -0.63 14.22 4.48
N MET A 53 -0.83 13.89 3.20
CA MET A 53 -2.11 13.36 2.70
C MET A 53 -2.44 11.98 3.26
N MET A 54 -1.42 11.17 3.58
CA MET A 54 -1.62 9.82 4.11
C MET A 54 -1.86 9.80 5.61
N LEU A 55 -1.35 10.78 6.37
CA LEU A 55 -1.48 10.82 7.84
C LEU A 55 -2.92 10.59 8.35
N PRO A 56 -3.98 11.21 7.79
CA PRO A 56 -5.36 10.99 8.25
C PRO A 56 -5.90 9.57 8.03
N LEU A 57 -5.24 8.76 7.18
CA LEU A 57 -5.60 7.36 6.95
C LEU A 57 -4.94 6.41 7.97
N GLU A 58 -4.15 6.94 8.91
CA GLU A 58 -3.43 6.19 9.94
C GLU A 58 -2.66 4.96 9.39
N PRO A 59 -1.77 5.16 8.39
CA PRO A 59 -1.02 4.07 7.79
C PRO A 59 -0.18 3.33 8.83
N THR A 60 -0.20 2.00 8.78
CA THR A 60 0.58 1.14 9.69
C THR A 60 1.70 0.38 8.99
N LYS A 61 1.65 0.29 7.66
CA LYS A 61 2.58 -0.51 6.86
C LYS A 61 2.94 0.21 5.57
N LEU A 62 4.23 0.28 5.28
CA LEU A 62 4.77 0.94 4.10
C LEU A 62 5.57 -0.07 3.27
N TYR A 63 5.35 -0.09 1.96
CA TYR A 63 6.08 -0.95 1.04
C TYR A 63 6.61 -0.16 -0.15
N SER A 64 7.82 -0.49 -0.60
CA SER A 64 8.36 0.02 -1.85
C SER A 64 9.12 -1.05 -2.63
N THR A 65 9.32 -0.84 -3.92
CA THR A 65 10.38 -1.58 -4.61
C THR A 65 11.76 -1.18 -4.08
N ASN A 66 12.81 -1.93 -4.40
CA ASN A 66 14.17 -1.63 -3.90
C ASN A 66 14.91 -0.52 -4.68
N TYR A 67 14.21 0.48 -5.20
CA TYR A 67 14.84 1.62 -5.88
C TYR A 67 14.91 2.83 -4.93
N ASN A 68 15.95 3.65 -5.07
CA ASN A 68 16.14 4.85 -4.26
C ASN A 68 14.93 5.80 -4.33
N ARG A 69 14.43 6.03 -5.54
CA ARG A 69 13.24 6.88 -5.76
C ARG A 69 11.98 6.39 -5.05
N THR A 70 11.70 5.08 -5.02
CA THR A 70 10.49 4.55 -4.39
C THR A 70 10.62 4.58 -2.86
N LYS A 71 11.78 4.19 -2.32
CA LYS A 71 12.10 4.34 -0.90
C LYS A 71 12.01 5.79 -0.43
N ALA A 72 12.66 6.71 -1.15
CA ALA A 72 12.67 8.14 -0.82
C ALA A 72 11.29 8.80 -0.93
N THR A 73 10.38 8.25 -1.74
CA THR A 73 9.00 8.76 -1.82
C THR A 73 8.21 8.50 -0.53
N LEU A 74 8.45 7.36 0.13
CA LEU A 74 7.76 7.00 1.38
C LEU A 74 8.53 7.37 2.64
N ALA A 75 9.83 7.71 2.54
CA ALA A 75 10.65 8.07 3.69
C ALA A 75 10.03 9.16 4.59
N PRO A 76 9.49 10.28 4.07
CA PRO A 76 8.86 11.29 4.93
C PRO A 76 7.64 10.78 5.68
N LEU A 77 6.87 9.84 5.09
CA LEU A 77 5.74 9.22 5.79
C LEU A 77 6.24 8.25 6.86
N ALA A 78 7.27 7.45 6.55
CA ALA A 78 7.88 6.52 7.48
C ALA A 78 8.39 7.23 8.74
N ASP A 79 9.05 8.38 8.57
CA ASP A 79 9.53 9.21 9.66
C ASP A 79 8.38 9.77 10.53
N LEU A 80 7.26 10.18 9.92
CA LEU A 80 6.12 10.77 10.64
C LEU A 80 5.36 9.76 11.50
N ILE A 81 5.35 8.48 11.11
CA ILE A 81 4.62 7.42 11.81
C ILE A 81 5.54 6.43 12.54
N ASP A 82 6.83 6.75 12.64
CA ASP A 82 7.87 5.93 13.28
C ASP A 82 7.86 4.46 12.81
N THR A 83 7.92 4.26 11.49
CA THR A 83 7.96 2.92 10.88
C THR A 83 9.05 2.81 9.81
N HIS A 84 9.23 1.60 9.28
CA HIS A 84 10.16 1.34 8.18
C HIS A 84 9.41 1.08 6.87
N VAL A 85 10.09 1.35 5.75
CA VAL A 85 9.61 0.98 4.41
C VAL A 85 10.10 -0.43 4.07
N ALA A 86 9.19 -1.40 4.04
CA ALA A 86 9.50 -2.77 3.65
C ALA A 86 9.67 -2.90 2.13
N VAL A 87 10.56 -3.78 1.69
CA VAL A 87 10.83 -3.98 0.26
C VAL A 87 9.98 -5.13 -0.28
N TYR A 88 9.34 -4.94 -1.43
CA TYR A 88 8.67 -6.01 -2.19
C TYR A 88 9.31 -6.24 -3.57
N ASP A 89 9.16 -7.47 -4.10
CA ASP A 89 9.66 -7.83 -5.43
C ASP A 89 8.65 -7.42 -6.53
N ALA A 90 9.02 -6.43 -7.33
CA ALA A 90 8.23 -5.95 -8.46
C ALA A 90 7.99 -7.00 -9.55
N ARG A 91 8.72 -8.13 -9.53
CA ARG A 91 8.56 -9.25 -10.47
C ARG A 91 7.51 -10.28 -10.02
N ASN A 92 7.06 -10.20 -8.77
CA ASN A 92 6.05 -11.11 -8.21
C ASN A 92 4.82 -10.34 -7.70
N LEU A 93 4.18 -9.57 -8.59
CA LEU A 93 3.04 -8.74 -8.22
C LEU A 93 1.81 -9.56 -7.84
N ASP A 94 1.60 -10.74 -8.44
CA ASP A 94 0.54 -11.67 -8.03
C ASP A 94 0.69 -12.15 -6.59
N GLY A 95 1.91 -12.56 -6.21
CA GLY A 95 2.22 -12.95 -4.84
C GLY A 95 2.05 -11.80 -3.87
N PHE A 96 2.56 -10.62 -4.24
CA PHE A 96 2.44 -9.43 -3.41
C PHE A 96 1.00 -8.94 -3.26
N ALA A 97 0.17 -9.02 -4.30
CA ALA A 97 -1.26 -8.69 -4.20
C ALA A 97 -2.00 -9.63 -3.25
N ARG A 98 -1.68 -10.93 -3.24
CA ARG A 98 -2.23 -11.88 -2.25
C ARG A 98 -1.77 -11.54 -0.83
N GLU A 99 -0.50 -11.18 -0.65
CA GLU A 99 0.01 -10.74 0.64
C GLU A 99 -0.70 -9.48 1.14
N LEU A 100 -0.91 -8.48 0.28
CA LEU A 100 -1.59 -7.23 0.64
C LEU A 100 -3.02 -7.49 1.14
N LYS A 101 -3.77 -8.40 0.49
CA LYS A 101 -5.14 -8.77 0.92
C LYS A 101 -5.20 -9.44 2.30
N GLN A 102 -4.08 -9.94 2.81
CA GLN A 102 -3.97 -10.56 4.13
C GLN A 102 -3.50 -9.58 5.22
N LYS A 103 -3.15 -8.34 4.86
CA LYS A 103 -2.75 -7.31 5.83
C LYS A 103 -3.98 -6.69 6.49
N THR A 104 -3.77 -6.08 7.65
CA THR A 104 -4.78 -5.30 8.37
C THR A 104 -4.41 -3.81 8.41
N GLY A 105 -5.41 -2.96 8.63
CA GLY A 105 -5.25 -1.50 8.68
C GLY A 105 -4.93 -0.87 7.32
N THR A 106 -4.39 0.35 7.33
CA THR A 106 -3.98 1.06 6.12
C THR A 106 -2.56 0.68 5.70
N VAL A 107 -2.40 0.30 4.42
CA VAL A 107 -1.13 -0.03 3.77
C VAL A 107 -0.84 0.95 2.65
N VAL A 108 0.38 1.50 2.58
CA VAL A 108 0.82 2.39 1.50
C VAL A 108 1.96 1.74 0.71
N VAL A 109 1.84 1.74 -0.62
CA VAL A 109 2.77 1.07 -1.54
C VAL A 109 3.27 2.03 -2.61
N ALA A 110 4.59 2.19 -2.72
CA ALA A 110 5.24 2.95 -3.78
C ALA A 110 5.90 2.05 -4.83
N GLY A 111 5.39 2.12 -6.06
CA GLY A 111 5.89 1.39 -7.22
C GLY A 111 6.30 2.31 -8.39
N HIS A 112 5.95 1.89 -9.60
CA HIS A 112 6.33 2.52 -10.86
C HIS A 112 5.12 2.73 -11.77
N SER A 113 5.27 3.54 -12.81
CA SER A 113 4.23 3.77 -13.84
C SER A 113 3.71 2.48 -14.47
N ASN A 114 4.54 1.44 -14.56
CA ASN A 114 4.19 0.14 -15.14
C ASN A 114 3.79 -0.94 -14.12
N THR A 115 4.18 -0.83 -12.83
CA THR A 115 3.86 -1.87 -11.82
C THR A 115 2.66 -1.49 -10.95
N THR A 116 2.49 -0.20 -10.67
CA THR A 116 1.37 0.28 -9.85
C THR A 116 0.01 0.00 -10.51
N PRO A 117 -0.18 0.23 -11.84
CA PRO A 117 -1.41 -0.17 -12.51
C PRO A 117 -1.69 -1.67 -12.47
N VAL A 118 -0.65 -2.50 -12.55
CA VAL A 118 -0.81 -3.97 -12.47
C VAL A 118 -1.29 -4.36 -11.07
N LEU A 119 -0.76 -3.77 -10.00
CA LEU A 119 -1.27 -4.01 -8.64
C LEU A 119 -2.72 -3.54 -8.50
N VAL A 120 -3.10 -2.37 -9.04
CA VAL A 120 -4.50 -1.91 -9.05
C VAL A 120 -5.39 -2.95 -9.73
N LYS A 121 -4.98 -3.47 -10.90
CA LYS A 121 -5.72 -4.51 -11.62
C LYS A 121 -5.85 -5.80 -10.81
N LEU A 122 -4.78 -6.29 -10.19
CA LEU A 122 -4.80 -7.51 -9.38
C LEU A 122 -5.69 -7.39 -8.14
N LEU A 123 -5.81 -6.20 -7.56
CA LEU A 123 -6.63 -5.94 -6.39
C LEU A 123 -8.10 -5.69 -6.74
N THR A 124 -8.38 -5.05 -7.88
CA THR A 124 -9.71 -4.47 -8.18
C THR A 124 -10.36 -4.98 -9.47
N ASN A 125 -9.62 -5.72 -10.30
CA ASN A 125 -9.98 -6.08 -11.67
C ASN A 125 -10.27 -4.86 -12.59
N ARG A 126 -9.79 -3.66 -12.22
CA ARG A 126 -9.90 -2.45 -13.03
C ARG A 126 -8.59 -2.11 -13.70
N ASP A 127 -8.66 -1.80 -14.99
CA ASP A 127 -7.53 -1.25 -15.74
C ASP A 127 -7.40 0.25 -15.49
N VAL A 128 -6.18 0.67 -15.16
CA VAL A 128 -5.79 2.07 -15.00
C VAL A 128 -4.48 2.31 -15.74
N ARG A 129 -4.14 3.58 -15.98
CA ARG A 129 -2.89 3.96 -16.61
C ARG A 129 -2.27 5.13 -15.86
N ILE A 130 -0.94 5.16 -15.87
CA ILE A 130 -0.12 6.26 -15.40
C ILE A 130 0.80 6.63 -16.56
N GLU A 131 0.76 7.88 -17.03
CA GLU A 131 1.70 8.36 -18.05
C GLU A 131 3.10 8.57 -17.46
N GLU A 132 4.16 8.48 -18.25
CA GLU A 132 5.54 8.56 -17.73
C GLU A 132 5.85 9.86 -16.96
N ASP A 133 5.21 10.97 -17.33
CA ASP A 133 5.35 12.30 -16.69
C ASP A 133 4.31 12.58 -15.58
N GLU A 134 3.39 11.65 -15.30
CA GLU A 134 2.29 11.82 -14.34
C GLU A 134 2.61 11.28 -12.92
N PHE A 135 3.17 12.12 -12.04
CA PHE A 135 3.64 11.72 -10.70
C PHE A 135 2.61 11.79 -9.58
N ASP A 136 1.44 12.34 -9.86
CA ASP A 136 0.51 12.80 -8.84
C ASP A 136 -0.57 11.77 -8.47
N LYS A 137 -0.85 10.79 -9.34
CA LYS A 137 -1.90 9.78 -9.13
C LYS A 137 -1.69 8.92 -7.88
N ILE A 138 -2.75 8.84 -7.09
CA ILE A 138 -2.88 7.98 -5.91
C ILE A 138 -4.13 7.12 -6.08
N PHE A 139 -4.00 5.80 -5.94
CA PHE A 139 -5.09 4.84 -6.02
C PHE A 139 -5.41 4.34 -4.61
N VAL A 140 -6.61 4.57 -4.12
CA VAL A 140 -7.06 4.07 -2.82
C VAL A 140 -8.02 2.91 -3.07
N VAL A 141 -7.62 1.72 -2.64
CA VAL A 141 -8.45 0.51 -2.71
C VAL A 141 -9.01 0.22 -1.32
N THR A 142 -10.33 0.14 -1.23
CA THR A 142 -11.04 -0.31 -0.03
C THR A 142 -11.86 -1.56 -0.36
N PHE A 143 -12.32 -2.29 0.65
CA PHE A 143 -13.14 -3.46 0.44
C PHE A 143 -14.46 -3.33 1.20
N VAL A 144 -15.58 -3.50 0.50
CA VAL A 144 -16.94 -3.47 1.08
C VAL A 144 -17.61 -4.79 0.75
N ASP A 145 -17.99 -5.56 1.77
CA ASP A 145 -18.60 -6.89 1.61
C ASP A 145 -17.78 -7.87 0.76
N GLY A 146 -16.45 -7.79 0.82
CA GLY A 146 -15.56 -8.61 0.00
C GLY A 146 -15.18 -7.99 -1.34
N GLU A 147 -15.94 -7.00 -1.82
CA GLU A 147 -15.77 -6.41 -3.14
C GLU A 147 -14.86 -5.18 -3.11
N PRO A 148 -13.87 -5.08 -4.03
CA PRO A 148 -12.96 -3.95 -4.08
C PRO A 148 -13.63 -2.69 -4.64
N LYS A 149 -13.45 -1.56 -3.95
CA LYS A 149 -13.76 -0.22 -4.46
C LYS A 149 -12.47 0.54 -4.72
N LEU A 150 -12.42 1.25 -5.86
CA LEU A 150 -11.26 2.03 -6.28
C LEU A 150 -11.62 3.51 -6.34
N GLU A 151 -10.94 4.31 -5.52
CA GLU A 151 -10.93 5.78 -5.61
C GLU A 151 -9.59 6.26 -6.19
N ILE A 152 -9.62 7.26 -7.08
CA ILE A 152 -8.43 7.88 -7.65
C ILE A 152 -8.33 9.31 -7.12
N LYS A 153 -7.22 9.60 -6.44
CA LYS A 153 -6.86 10.92 -5.91
C LYS A 153 -5.62 11.45 -6.63
N SER A 154 -5.31 12.72 -6.41
CA SER A 154 -4.11 13.39 -6.93
C SER A 154 -3.39 14.09 -5.79
N SER A 155 -2.07 14.00 -5.76
CA SER A 155 -1.21 14.74 -4.83
C SER A 155 -0.93 16.18 -5.29
N ASP A 156 -1.52 16.65 -6.39
CA ASP A 156 -1.45 18.05 -6.77
C ASP A 156 -2.54 18.92 -6.13
N LYS A 157 -3.56 18.29 -5.54
CA LYS A 157 -4.73 18.93 -4.92
C LYS A 157 -4.68 18.94 -3.40
#